data_AF-A0A562LVD2-F1
#
_entry.id   AF-A0A562LVD2-F1
#
_cell.length_a   1.000
_cell.length_b   1.000
_cell.length_c   1.000
_cell.angle_alpha   90.00
_cell.angle_beta   90.00
_cell.angle_gamma   90.00
#
_symmetry.space_group_name_H-M   'P 1'
#
loop_
_entity.id
_entity.type
_entity.pdbx_description
1 polymer ?
#
loop_
_entity_poly.entity_id
_entity_poly.type
_entity_poly.pdbx_seq_one_letter_code
_entity_poly.pdbx_strand_id
1 'polypeptide(L)'
;MRLIRILVAVACVLVGATLGALNRQAALVDVGFAAVPTTLGVALIVSLLLGVLVGGLAVTFGVVMPLRRRLSRAARAAPATPPSPEA
;
A
#
# COMPACT_ATOMS: atom_id res chain seq x y z
N MET A 1 -1.68 9.62 15.73
CA MET A 1 -1.83 9.12 14.34
C MET A 1 -0.48 8.87 13.64
N ARG A 2 0.39 9.87 13.43
CA ARG A 2 1.70 9.67 12.75
C ARG A 2 2.62 8.68 13.48
N LEU A 3 2.74 8.80 14.80
CA LEU A 3 3.60 7.92 15.61
C LEU A 3 3.19 6.44 15.52
N ILE A 4 1.89 6.16 15.69
CA ILE A 4 1.33 4.80 15.59
C ILE A 4 1.63 4.20 14.21
N ARG A 5 1.47 5.00 13.14
CA ARG A 5 1.75 4.56 11.78
C ARG A 5 3.23 4.24 11.53
N ILE A 6 4.14 5.02 12.14
CA ILE A 6 5.59 4.77 12.10
C ILE A 6 5.93 3.50 12.88
N LEU A 7 5.37 3.32 14.09
CA LEU A 7 5.55 2.11 14.90
C LEU A 7 5.13 0.85 14.16
N VAL A 8 3.96 0.87 13.50
CA VAL A 8 3.48 -0.26 12.69
C VAL A 8 4.40 -0.52 11.50
N ALA A 9 4.89 0.54 10.83
CA ALA A 9 5.84 0.38 9.72
C ALA A 9 7.16 -0.25 10.18
N VAL A 10 7.71 0.22 11.31
CA VAL A 10 8.95 -0.33 11.90
C VAL A 10 8.75 -1.79 12.31
N ALA A 11 7.64 -2.12 12.98
CA ALA A 11 7.33 -3.49 13.37
C ALA A 11 7.23 -4.41 12.14
N CYS A 12 6.57 -3.95 11.07
CA CYS A 12 6.45 -4.72 9.83
C CYS A 12 7.82 -4.98 9.18
N VAL A 13 8.69 -3.96 9.13
CA VAL A 13 10.06 -4.10 8.61
C VAL A 13 10.88 -5.08 9.46
N LEU A 14 10.79 -5.00 10.79
CA LEU A 14 11.50 -5.89 11.70
C LEU A 14 11.04 -7.35 11.57
N VAL A 15 9.73 -7.58 11.47
CA VAL A 15 9.14 -8.92 11.27
C VAL A 15 9.56 -9.49 9.92
N GLY A 16 9.50 -8.69 8.85
CA GLY A 16 9.98 -9.09 7.53
C GLY A 16 11.46 -9.47 7.55
N ALA A 17 12.32 -8.62 8.14
CA ALA A 17 13.75 -8.86 8.24
C ALA A 17 14.08 -10.13 9.04
N THR A 18 13.40 -10.37 10.16
CA THR A 18 13.61 -11.58 10.98
C THR A 18 13.16 -12.85 10.26
N LEU A 19 11.97 -12.85 9.63
CA LEU A 19 11.51 -13.97 8.81
C LEU A 19 12.46 -14.26 7.64
N GLY A 20 12.99 -13.21 7.00
CA GLY A 20 14.00 -13.31 5.94
C GLY A 20 15.32 -13.92 6.42
N ALA A 21 15.81 -13.45 7.58
CA ALA A 21 17.07 -13.90 8.15
C ALA A 21 17.02 -15.34 8.69
N LEU A 22 15.85 -15.79 9.15
CA LEU A 22 15.62 -17.17 9.63
C LEU A 22 15.43 -18.17 8.47
N ASN A 23 14.91 -17.72 7.32
CA ASN A 23 14.64 -18.59 6.16
C ASN A 23 15.72 -18.45 5.07
N ARG A 24 17.00 -18.65 5.44
CA ARG A 24 18.13 -18.63 4.49
C ARG A 24 18.25 -19.87 3.61
N GLN A 25 17.31 -20.81 3.66
CA GLN A 25 17.33 -21.94 2.74
C GLN A 25 17.35 -21.44 1.30
N ALA A 26 18.28 -21.99 0.51
CA ALA A 26 18.39 -21.71 -0.91
C ALA A 26 17.10 -22.16 -1.59
N ALA A 27 16.44 -21.21 -2.26
CA ALA A 27 15.22 -21.43 -3.01
C ALA A 27 15.47 -21.03 -4.46
N LEU A 28 15.16 -21.96 -5.37
CA LEU A 28 15.22 -21.72 -6.80
C LEU A 28 13.79 -21.35 -7.24
N VAL A 29 13.60 -20.09 -7.64
CA VAL A 29 12.32 -19.62 -8.15
C VAL A 29 12.38 -19.69 -9.67
N ASP A 30 11.67 -20.66 -10.24
CA ASP A 30 11.52 -20.79 -11.68
C ASP A 30 10.28 -19.99 -12.12
N VAL A 31 10.53 -18.92 -12.88
CA VAL A 31 9.47 -18.04 -13.40
C VAL A 31 8.99 -18.52 -14.79
N GLY A 32 9.39 -19.72 -15.22
CA GLY A 32 9.04 -20.33 -16.50
C GLY A 32 9.93 -19.91 -17.68
N PHE A 33 10.59 -18.75 -17.57
CA PHE A 33 11.55 -18.25 -18.56
C PHE A 33 12.94 -17.97 -17.98
N ALA A 34 13.04 -17.90 -16.65
CA ALA A 34 14.28 -17.63 -15.94
C ALA A 34 14.22 -18.27 -14.55
N ALA A 35 15.34 -18.85 -14.13
CA ALA A 35 15.52 -19.40 -12.80
C ALA A 35 16.31 -18.39 -11.96
N VAL A 36 15.69 -17.85 -10.91
CA VAL A 36 16.33 -16.89 -10.02
C VAL A 36 16.77 -17.63 -8.74
N PRO A 37 18.08 -17.72 -8.47
CA PRO A 37 18.56 -18.21 -7.19
C PRO A 37 18.29 -17.15 -6.11
N THR A 38 17.47 -17.48 -5.13
CA THR A 38 17.10 -16.61 -4.01
C THR A 38 17.10 -17.42 -2.71
N THR A 39 16.83 -16.77 -1.58
CA THR A 39 16.47 -17.48 -0.35
C THR A 39 14.95 -17.51 -0.20
N LEU A 40 14.44 -18.52 0.51
CA LEU A 40 13.00 -18.69 0.75
C LEU A 40 12.42 -17.46 1.48
N GLY A 41 13.17 -16.91 2.43
CA GLY A 41 12.82 -15.68 3.13
C GLY A 41 12.65 -14.47 2.21
N VAL A 42 13.59 -14.24 1.28
CA VAL A 42 13.50 -13.14 0.31
C VAL A 42 12.30 -13.32 -0.63
N ALA A 43 12.08 -14.54 -1.12
CA ALA A 43 10.95 -14.85 -2.00
C ALA A 43 9.59 -14.55 -1.33
N LEU A 44 9.43 -14.93 -0.06
CA LEU A 44 8.20 -14.68 0.71
C LEU A 44 7.96 -13.18 0.92
N ILE A 45 8.98 -12.42 1.31
CA ILE A 45 8.86 -10.98 1.56
C ILE A 45 8.50 -10.25 0.26
N VAL A 46 9.15 -10.59 -0.85
CA VAL A 46 8.88 -9.98 -2.16
C VAL A 46 7.45 -10.31 -2.63
N SER A 47 7.01 -11.56 -2.50
CA SER A 47 5.65 -11.98 -2.83
C SER A 47 4.60 -11.22 -2.01
N LEU A 48 4.83 -11.10 -0.69
CA LEU A 48 3.95 -10.35 0.20
C LEU A 48 3.90 -8.86 -0.16
N LEU A 49 5.07 -8.26 -0.42
CA LEU A 49 5.16 -6.85 -0.80
C LEU A 49 4.41 -6.58 -2.11
N LEU A 50 4.61 -7.44 -3.12
CA LEU A 50 3.86 -7.38 -4.38
C LEU A 50 2.35 -7.48 -4.16
N GLY A 51 1.89 -8.45 -3.35
CA GLY A 51 0.48 -8.60 -3.02
C GLY A 51 -0.12 -7.38 -2.34
N VAL A 52 0.59 -6.77 -1.38
CA VAL A 52 0.17 -5.53 -0.72
C VAL A 52 0.12 -4.35 -1.69
N LEU A 53 1.11 -4.21 -2.57
CA LEU A 53 1.11 -3.15 -3.59
C LEU A 53 -0.10 -3.28 -4.52
N VAL A 54 -0.33 -4.49 -5.07
CA VAL A 54 -1.45 -4.75 -5.97
C VAL A 54 -2.79 -4.55 -5.26
N GLY A 55 -2.95 -5.08 -4.04
CA GLY A 55 -4.16 -4.90 -3.24
C GLY A 55 -4.43 -3.44 -2.88
N GLY A 56 -3.39 -2.69 -2.49
CA GLY A 56 -3.47 -1.27 -2.19
C GLY A 56 -3.87 -0.43 -3.42
N LEU A 57 -3.31 -0.74 -4.59
CA LEU A 57 -3.72 -0.12 -5.86
C LEU A 57 -5.18 -0.46 -6.18
N ALA A 58 -5.57 -1.74 -6.08
CA ALA A 58 -6.94 -2.17 -6.35
C ALA A 58 -7.97 -1.44 -5.48
N VAL A 59 -7.71 -1.30 -4.17
CA VAL A 59 -8.56 -0.54 -3.26
C VAL A 59 -8.59 0.95 -3.61
N THR A 60 -7.44 1.52 -3.97
CA THR A 60 -7.33 2.94 -4.32
C THR A 60 -8.14 3.27 -5.57
N PHE A 61 -7.99 2.48 -6.64
CA PHE A 61 -8.73 2.69 -7.88
C PHE A 61 -10.20 2.28 -7.77
N GLY A 62 -10.51 1.21 -7.03
CA GLY A 62 -11.86 0.69 -6.90
C GLY A 62 -12.77 1.51 -5.96
N VAL A 63 -12.21 2.08 -4.89
CA VAL A 63 -13.02 2.68 -3.80
C VAL A 63 -12.64 4.13 -3.54
N VAL A 64 -11.34 4.40 -3.33
CA VAL A 64 -10.90 5.73 -2.88
C VAL A 64 -11.07 6.78 -3.97
N MET A 65 -10.65 6.49 -5.20
CA MET A 65 -10.75 7.42 -6.33
C MET A 65 -12.21 7.78 -6.69
N PRO A 66 -13.16 6.84 -6.82
CA PRO A 66 -14.55 7.20 -7.09
C PRO A 66 -15.17 7.98 -5.92
N LEU A 67 -14.86 7.63 -4.67
CA LEU A 67 -15.38 8.36 -3.51
C LEU A 67 -14.85 9.80 -3.46
N ARG A 68 -13.55 10.00 -3.70
CA ARG A 68 -12.95 11.34 -3.82
C ARG A 68 -13.57 12.16 -4.96
N ARG A 69 -13.85 11.52 -6.11
CA ARG A 69 -14.55 12.18 -7.24
C ARG A 69 -15.95 12.64 -6.82
N ARG A 70 -16.73 11.78 -6.14
CA ARG A 70 -18.07 12.11 -5.64
C ARG A 70 -18.03 13.26 -4.63
N LEU A 71 -17.09 13.22 -3.67
CA LEU A 71 -16.90 14.31 -2.70
C LEU A 71 -16.52 15.63 -3.39
N SER A 72 -15.62 15.60 -4.38
CA SER A 72 -15.22 16.81 -5.12
C SER A 72 -16.35 17.40 -6.00
N ARG A 73 -17.32 16.57 -6.41
CA ARG A 73 -18.52 17.03 -7.12
C ARG A 73 -19.51 17.65 -6.14
N ALA A 74 -19.74 17.01 -5.00
CA ALA A 74 -20.60 17.55 -3.95
C ALA A 74 -20.09 18.90 -3.42
N ALA A 75 -18.77 19.04 -3.23
CA ALA A 75 -18.15 20.29 -2.80
C ALA A 75 -18.30 21.43 -3.84
N ARG A 76 -18.32 21.10 -5.14
CA ARG A 76 -18.53 22.09 -6.22
C ARG A 76 -20.00 22.44 -6.46
N ALA A 77 -20.92 21.57 -6.05
CA ALA A 77 -22.36 21.80 -6.12
C ALA A 77 -22.90 22.56 -4.90
N ALA A 78 -22.08 22.76 -3.86
CA ALA A 78 -22.44 23.62 -2.74
C ALA A 78 -22.56 25.08 -3.23
N PRO A 79 -23.69 25.77 -3.02
CA PRO A 79 -23.86 27.14 -3.48
C PRO A 79 -22.81 28.02 -2.82
N ALA A 80 -22.14 28.87 -3.60
CA ALA A 80 -21.37 29.96 -3.04
C ALA A 80 -22.36 30.85 -2.27
N THR A 81 -22.28 30.85 -0.94
CA THR A 81 -22.96 31.85 -0.12
C THR A 81 -22.48 33.22 -0.62
N PRO A 82 -23.36 34.06 -1.21
CA PRO A 82 -22.93 35.37 -1.68
C PRO A 82 -22.41 36.17 -0.49
N PRO A 83 -21.35 36.98 -0.68
CA PRO A 83 -20.86 37.84 0.38
C PRO A 83 -22.02 38.74 0.83
N SER A 84 -22.31 38.67 2.12
CA SER A 84 -23.23 39.57 2.80
C SER A 84 -22.87 41.02 2.45
N PRO A 85 -23.80 41.84 1.94
CA PRO A 85 -23.52 43.24 1.68
C PRO A 85 -23.30 43.92 3.04
N GLU A 86 -22.07 44.40 3.24
CA GLU A 86 -21.69 45.25 4.36
C GLU A 86 -22.46 46.57 4.25
N ALA A 87 -23.15 46.93 5.34
CA ALA A 87 -24.06 48.06 5.46
C ALA A 87 -23.35 49.36 5.81
#